data_AF-A0A1G6ZFM6-F1
#
_entry.id   AF-A0A1G6ZFM6-F1
#
_cell.length_a   1.000
_cell.length_b   1.000
_cell.length_c   1.000
_cell.angle_alpha   90.00
_cell.angle_beta   90.00
_cell.angle_gamma   90.00
#
_symmetry.space_group_name_H-M   'P 1'
#
loop_
_entity.id
_entity.type
_entity.pdbx_description
1 polymer ?
#
loop_
_entity_poly.entity_id
_entity_poly.type
_entity_poly.pdbx_seq_one_letter_code
_entity_poly.pdbx_strand_id
1 'polypeptide(L)'
;MSDPQYAAPPPPPYGGVPTAGPVGKIRSTGVCILLFIVTFGIYGWFYYFKTHDEMKQHSGQGIGGAIALILAIFVGIVNPYLLSSEVGNLRKLRGQDPKVSGITGLWYFPGMFIIVGPIIWFVKTNGALNEYWESQGATA
;
A
#
# COMPACT_ATOMS: atom_id res chain seq x y z
N MET A 1 55.43 27.95 0.56
CA MET A 1 54.36 28.36 1.49
C MET A 1 53.17 27.51 1.13
N SER A 2 52.97 26.39 1.82
CA SER A 2 51.91 25.42 1.52
C SER A 2 50.64 25.83 2.27
N ASP A 3 49.58 26.15 1.53
CA ASP A 3 48.28 26.51 2.10
C ASP A 3 47.72 25.36 2.95
N PRO A 4 47.17 25.65 4.15
CA PRO A 4 46.45 24.66 4.92
C PRO A 4 45.15 24.32 4.20
N GLN A 5 45.00 23.05 3.79
CA GLN A 5 43.73 22.52 3.28
C GLN A 5 42.64 22.71 4.34
N TYR A 6 41.74 23.65 4.08
CA TYR A 6 40.53 23.83 4.87
C TYR A 6 39.59 22.65 4.59
N ALA A 7 39.56 21.68 5.50
CA ALA A 7 38.61 20.58 5.42
C ALA A 7 37.19 21.16 5.58
N ALA A 8 36.35 20.98 4.56
CA ALA A 8 34.94 21.36 4.64
C ALA A 8 34.26 20.58 5.80
N PRO A 9 33.38 21.23 6.58
CA PRO A 9 32.65 20.54 7.63
C PRO A 9 31.84 19.38 7.02
N PRO A 10 31.68 18.26 7.76
CA PRO A 10 30.88 17.14 7.28
C PRO A 10 29.48 17.62 6.92
N PRO A 11 28.89 17.11 5.82
CA PRO A 11 27.55 17.49 5.42
C PRO A 11 26.60 17.24 6.61
N PRO A 12 25.63 18.14 6.86
CA PRO A 12 24.65 17.93 7.89
C PRO A 12 24.01 16.55 7.69
N PRO A 13 23.75 15.78 8.76
CA PRO A 13 23.10 14.49 8.63
C PRO A 13 21.83 14.71 7.81
N TYR A 14 21.75 14.01 6.66
CA TYR A 14 20.59 14.03 5.77
C TYR A 14 19.34 13.97 6.64
N GLY A 15 18.49 15.00 6.51
CA GLY A 15 17.35 15.24 7.39
C GLY A 15 16.60 13.95 7.65
N GLY A 16 16.35 13.67 8.94
CA GLY A 16 15.66 12.47 9.38
C GLY A 16 14.43 12.24 8.52
N VAL A 17 14.32 11.02 7.96
CA VAL A 17 13.10 10.54 7.32
C VAL A 17 11.96 10.91 8.29
N PRO A 18 10.91 11.65 7.85
CA PRO A 18 9.82 12.00 8.73
C PRO A 18 9.38 10.73 9.46
N THR A 19 9.37 10.76 10.79
CA THR A 19 8.99 9.63 11.63
C THR A 19 7.70 9.06 11.08
N ALA A 20 7.80 7.93 10.38
CA ALA A 20 6.66 7.32 9.73
C ALA A 20 5.66 6.95 10.85
N GLY A 21 4.37 7.19 10.59
CA GLY A 21 3.31 6.88 11.55
C GLY A 21 3.21 5.38 11.84
N PRO A 22 2.17 4.93 12.55
CA PRO A 22 2.04 3.53 12.96
C PRO A 22 2.23 2.54 11.81
N VAL A 23 2.98 1.47 12.05
CA VAL A 23 3.17 0.39 11.07
C VAL A 23 1.85 -0.38 10.92
N GLY A 24 1.45 -0.65 9.67
CA GLY A 24 0.24 -1.40 9.36
C GLY A 24 0.38 -2.91 9.61
N LYS A 25 -0.69 -3.65 9.32
CA LYS A 25 -0.76 -5.09 9.60
C LYS A 25 -0.51 -5.94 8.36
N ILE A 26 0.32 -6.98 8.52
CA ILE A 26 0.43 -8.06 7.54
C ILE A 26 -0.89 -8.85 7.54
N ARG A 27 -1.43 -9.10 6.35
CA ARG A 27 -2.69 -9.81 6.18
C ARG A 27 -2.50 -10.99 5.25
N SER A 28 -2.69 -12.21 5.75
CA SER A 28 -2.60 -13.42 4.93
C SER A 28 -3.57 -13.36 3.76
N THR A 29 -3.05 -13.46 2.54
CA THR A 29 -3.84 -13.37 1.30
C THR A 29 -4.94 -14.43 1.26
N GLY A 30 -4.63 -15.67 1.64
CA GLY A 30 -5.59 -16.77 1.67
C GLY A 30 -6.71 -16.54 2.69
N VAL A 31 -6.38 -16.04 3.88
CA VAL A 31 -7.36 -15.72 4.92
C VAL A 31 -8.26 -14.57 4.49
N CYS A 32 -7.70 -13.53 3.86
CA CYS A 32 -8.51 -12.43 3.32
C CYS A 32 -9.49 -12.89 2.24
N ILE A 33 -9.07 -13.78 1.34
CA ILE A 33 -9.95 -14.35 0.31
C ILE A 33 -11.05 -15.20 0.98
N LEU A 34 -10.68 -16.04 1.94
CA LEU A 34 -11.64 -16.85 2.69
C LEU A 34 -12.69 -15.97 3.39
N LEU A 35 -12.24 -14.93 4.10
CA LEU A 35 -13.14 -13.98 4.77
C LEU A 35 -14.01 -13.23 3.78
N PHE A 36 -13.49 -12.84 2.61
CA PHE A 36 -14.29 -12.24 1.55
C PHE A 36 -15.44 -13.16 1.12
N ILE A 37 -15.18 -14.46 0.93
CA ILE A 37 -16.20 -15.43 0.53
C ILE A 37 -17.21 -15.67 1.67
N VAL A 38 -16.72 -15.97 2.88
CA VAL A 38 -17.57 -16.31 4.05
C VAL A 38 -18.47 -15.14 4.46
N THR A 39 -18.03 -13.90 4.26
CA THR A 39 -18.81 -12.70 4.57
C THR A 39 -19.60 -12.17 3.37
N PHE A 40 -19.71 -12.94 2.27
CA PHE A 40 -20.42 -12.53 1.06
C PHE A 40 -19.97 -11.16 0.51
N GLY A 41 -18.66 -10.90 0.58
CA GLY A 41 -18.03 -9.69 0.06
C GLY A 41 -17.94 -8.53 1.04
N ILE A 42 -18.63 -8.57 2.19
CA ILE A 42 -18.63 -7.48 3.19
C ILE A 42 -17.21 -7.23 3.73
N TYR A 43 -16.41 -8.27 3.91
CA TYR A 43 -15.01 -8.13 4.34
C TYR A 43 -14.19 -7.27 3.37
N GLY A 44 -14.53 -7.21 2.07
CA GLY A 44 -13.86 -6.35 1.11
C GLY A 44 -13.94 -4.87 1.50
N TRP A 45 -15.09 -4.41 1.99
CA TRP A 45 -15.26 -3.04 2.47
C TRP A 45 -14.41 -2.74 3.71
N PHE A 46 -14.39 -3.66 4.67
CA PHE A 46 -13.53 -3.57 5.84
C PHE A 46 -12.05 -3.51 5.45
N TYR A 47 -11.64 -4.38 4.52
CA TYR A 47 -10.27 -4.43 4.02
C TYR A 47 -9.86 -3.11 3.37
N TYR A 48 -10.69 -2.55 2.47
CA TYR A 48 -10.41 -1.24 1.85
C TYR A 48 -10.33 -0.13 2.90
N PHE A 49 -11.30 -0.05 3.82
CA PHE A 49 -11.26 0.94 4.88
C PHE A 49 -9.94 0.86 5.67
N LYS A 50 -9.59 -0.32 6.16
CA LYS A 50 -8.41 -0.48 7.03
C LYS A 50 -7.09 -0.28 6.31
N THR A 51 -6.94 -0.80 5.10
CA THR A 51 -5.67 -0.67 4.37
C THR A 51 -5.40 0.78 3.96
N HIS A 52 -6.39 1.50 3.45
CA HIS A 52 -6.22 2.91 3.11
C HIS A 52 -6.00 3.80 4.35
N ASP A 53 -6.66 3.48 5.47
CA ASP A 53 -6.46 4.20 6.74
C ASP A 53 -5.05 4.00 7.29
N GLU A 54 -4.55 2.77 7.32
CA GLU A 54 -3.19 2.44 7.77
C GLU A 54 -2.12 3.12 6.91
N MET A 55 -2.25 3.06 5.57
CA MET A 55 -1.30 3.72 4.68
C MET A 55 -1.28 5.25 4.88
N LYS A 56 -2.46 5.86 5.06
CA LYS A 56 -2.57 7.30 5.32
C LYS A 56 -2.00 7.70 6.67
N GLN A 57 -2.27 6.93 7.73
CA GLN A 57 -1.71 7.19 9.06
C GLN A 57 -0.19 7.00 9.07
N HIS A 58 0.32 6.02 8.35
CA HIS A 58 1.75 5.73 8.28
C HIS A 58 2.53 6.77 7.47
N SER A 59 2.04 7.14 6.29
CA SER A 59 2.78 7.99 5.34
C SER A 59 2.34 9.44 5.31
N GLY A 60 1.18 9.77 5.89
CA GLY A 60 0.51 11.05 5.69
C GLY A 60 -0.11 11.23 4.31
N GLN A 61 0.01 10.25 3.40
CA GLN A 61 -0.50 10.31 2.03
C GLN A 61 -1.58 9.25 1.76
N GLY A 62 -2.50 9.57 0.84
CA GLY A 62 -3.59 8.68 0.41
C GLY A 62 -4.98 9.18 0.79
N ILE A 63 -6.01 8.55 0.22
CA ILE A 63 -7.40 8.95 0.41
C ILE A 63 -7.89 8.68 1.83
N GLY A 64 -7.34 7.66 2.50
CA GLY A 64 -7.74 7.24 3.83
C GLY A 64 -9.00 6.36 3.86
N GLY A 65 -9.24 5.70 4.99
CA GLY A 65 -10.26 4.65 5.08
C GLY A 65 -11.68 5.12 4.81
N ALA A 66 -12.08 6.27 5.35
CA ALA A 66 -13.45 6.77 5.21
C ALA A 66 -13.81 7.05 3.73
N ILE A 67 -12.93 7.71 2.99
CA ILE A 67 -13.13 7.98 1.56
C ILE A 67 -13.12 6.66 0.78
N ALA A 68 -12.18 5.75 1.07
CA ALA A 68 -12.11 4.45 0.44
C ALA A 68 -13.39 3.61 0.66
N LEU A 69 -14.02 3.71 1.84
CA LEU A 69 -15.26 2.99 2.15
C LEU A 69 -16.45 3.56 1.36
N ILE A 70 -16.57 4.89 1.27
CA ILE A 70 -17.62 5.53 0.46
C ILE A 70 -17.47 5.10 -1.00
N LEU A 71 -16.24 5.13 -1.54
CA LEU A 71 -15.97 4.64 -2.89
C LEU A 71 -16.25 3.14 -3.04
N ALA A 72 -15.94 2.32 -2.04
CA ALA A 72 -16.24 0.89 -2.08
C ALA A 72 -17.75 0.60 -2.22
N ILE A 73 -18.60 1.40 -1.59
CA ILE A 73 -20.06 1.23 -1.59
C ILE A 73 -20.68 1.72 -2.90
N PHE A 74 -20.31 2.92 -3.35
CA PHE A 74 -20.96 3.56 -4.50
C PHE A 74 -20.26 3.32 -5.84
N VAL A 75 -18.95 3.11 -5.83
CA VAL A 75 -18.11 2.98 -7.04
C VAL A 75 -17.02 1.92 -6.82
N GLY A 76 -17.42 0.74 -6.34
CA GLY A 76 -16.50 -0.31 -5.87
C GLY A 76 -15.44 -0.76 -6.89
N ILE A 77 -15.69 -0.56 -8.19
CA ILE A 77 -14.74 -0.86 -9.27
C ILE A 77 -13.48 0.01 -9.24
N VAL A 78 -13.52 1.20 -8.62
CA VAL A 78 -12.39 2.15 -8.62
C VAL A 78 -11.34 1.81 -7.54
N ASN A 79 -11.78 1.28 -6.39
CA ASN A 79 -10.88 0.96 -5.28
C ASN A 79 -9.69 0.06 -5.64
N PRO A 80 -9.85 -0.99 -6.47
CA PRO A 80 -8.72 -1.82 -6.90
C PRO A 80 -7.56 -1.03 -7.54
N TYR A 81 -7.88 -0.02 -8.33
CA TYR A 81 -6.90 0.85 -8.98
C TYR A 81 -6.25 1.78 -7.96
N LEU A 82 -7.06 2.41 -7.11
CA LEU A 82 -6.58 3.33 -6.08
C LEU A 82 -5.67 2.61 -5.09
N LEU A 83 -6.09 1.47 -4.55
CA LEU A 83 -5.30 0.69 -3.61
C LEU A 83 -3.94 0.32 -4.22
N SER A 84 -3.92 -0.19 -5.45
CA SER A 84 -2.67 -0.56 -6.12
C SER A 84 -1.76 0.64 -6.38
N SER A 85 -2.34 1.81 -6.72
CA SER A 85 -1.56 3.05 -6.87
C SER A 85 -0.99 3.56 -5.54
N GLU A 86 -1.75 3.49 -4.45
CA GLU A 86 -1.31 3.94 -3.14
C GLU A 86 -0.21 3.04 -2.58
N VAL A 87 -0.34 1.71 -2.71
CA VAL A 87 0.72 0.76 -2.33
C VAL A 87 1.99 1.04 -3.14
N GLY A 88 1.88 1.24 -4.45
CA GLY A 88 3.03 1.55 -5.30
C GLY A 88 3.70 2.88 -4.92
N ASN A 89 2.92 3.92 -4.63
CA ASN A 89 3.44 5.21 -4.20
C ASN A 89 4.09 5.12 -2.81
N LEU A 90 3.47 4.40 -1.88
CA LEU A 90 3.99 4.18 -0.54
C LEU A 90 5.38 3.52 -0.56
N ARG A 91 5.56 2.52 -1.43
CA ARG A 91 6.85 1.88 -1.68
C ARG A 91 7.87 2.85 -2.30
N LYS A 92 7.46 3.63 -3.31
CA LYS A 92 8.32 4.65 -3.95
C LYS A 92 8.83 5.72 -2.98
N LEU A 93 7.98 6.20 -2.06
CA LEU A 93 8.37 7.19 -1.04
C LEU A 93 9.51 6.70 -0.14
N ARG A 94 9.69 5.38 -0.04
CA ARG A 94 10.77 4.73 0.72
C ARG A 94 11.91 4.22 -0.15
N GLY A 95 11.95 4.61 -1.43
CA GLY A 95 12.97 4.16 -2.38
C GLY A 95 12.88 2.67 -2.74
N GLN A 96 11.74 2.01 -2.47
CA GLN A 96 11.50 0.62 -2.84
C GLN A 96 10.90 0.51 -4.25
N ASP A 97 11.09 -0.64 -4.89
CA ASP A 97 10.38 -0.97 -6.13
C ASP A 97 8.85 -0.91 -5.87
N PRO A 98 8.08 -0.16 -6.68
CA PRO A 98 6.64 -0.03 -6.48
C PRO A 98 5.89 -1.37 -6.52
N LYS A 99 6.37 -2.38 -7.28
CA LYS A 99 5.74 -3.69 -7.58
C LYS A 99 4.34 -3.66 -8.19
N VAL A 100 3.52 -2.66 -7.86
CA VAL A 100 2.14 -2.46 -8.29
C VAL A 100 1.88 -0.98 -8.58
N SER A 101 0.86 -0.73 -9.39
CA SER A 101 0.40 0.63 -9.74
C SER A 101 -1.09 0.60 -10.05
N GLY A 102 -1.69 1.75 -10.42
CA GLY A 102 -3.08 1.78 -10.85
C GLY A 102 -3.40 0.78 -11.98
N ILE A 103 -2.45 0.53 -12.88
CA ILE A 103 -2.60 -0.45 -13.99
C ILE A 103 -2.80 -1.87 -13.45
N THR A 104 -2.27 -2.21 -12.26
CA THR A 104 -2.53 -3.50 -11.62
C THR A 104 -4.03 -3.74 -11.40
N GLY A 105 -4.82 -2.67 -11.21
CA GLY A 105 -6.28 -2.72 -11.12
C GLY A 105 -6.97 -3.29 -12.37
N LEU A 106 -6.30 -3.32 -13.54
CA LEU A 106 -6.83 -3.96 -14.75
C LEU A 106 -7.10 -5.46 -14.57
N TRP A 107 -6.34 -6.11 -13.69
CA TRP A 107 -6.57 -7.50 -13.31
C TRP A 107 -7.89 -7.67 -12.55
N TYR A 108 -8.33 -6.67 -11.77
CA TYR A 108 -9.66 -6.71 -11.15
C TYR A 108 -10.76 -6.39 -12.15
N PHE A 109 -10.68 -5.25 -12.83
CA PHE A 109 -11.61 -4.88 -13.88
C PHE A 109 -10.83 -4.37 -15.09
N PRO A 110 -11.02 -4.89 -16.31
CA PRO A 110 -12.03 -5.87 -16.74
C PRO A 110 -11.72 -7.33 -16.36
N GLY A 111 -10.59 -7.65 -15.72
CA GLY A 111 -10.20 -9.04 -15.44
C GLY A 111 -11.19 -9.88 -14.61
N MET A 112 -12.22 -9.31 -13.99
CA MET A 112 -13.28 -10.09 -13.32
C MET A 112 -14.06 -11.01 -14.26
N PHE A 113 -14.13 -10.70 -15.56
CA PHE A 113 -14.82 -11.56 -16.53
C PHE A 113 -14.17 -12.94 -16.70
N ILE A 114 -12.89 -13.08 -16.31
CA ILE A 114 -12.18 -14.37 -16.33
C ILE A 114 -12.11 -15.04 -14.95
N ILE A 115 -12.81 -14.51 -13.92
CA ILE A 115 -12.85 -14.96 -12.50
C ILE A 115 -11.49 -14.94 -11.78
N VAL A 116 -10.42 -15.40 -12.43
CA VAL A 116 -9.04 -15.44 -11.94
C VAL A 116 -8.42 -14.04 -11.82
N GLY A 117 -8.90 -13.06 -12.60
CA GLY A 117 -8.34 -11.71 -12.61
C GLY A 117 -8.31 -11.04 -11.22
N PRO A 118 -9.46 -10.93 -10.51
CA PRO A 118 -9.51 -10.37 -9.16
C PRO A 118 -8.57 -11.05 -8.18
N ILE A 119 -8.35 -12.37 -8.32
CA ILE A 119 -7.39 -13.11 -7.50
C ILE A 119 -5.96 -12.67 -7.80
N ILE A 120 -5.58 -12.58 -9.08
CA ILE A 120 -4.25 -12.10 -9.50
C ILE A 120 -4.00 -10.69 -8.99
N TRP A 121 -4.99 -9.80 -9.15
CA TRP A 121 -4.93 -8.44 -8.62
C TRP A 121 -4.66 -8.45 -7.11
N PHE A 122 -5.49 -9.18 -6.35
CA PHE A 122 -5.42 -9.18 -4.91
C PHE A 122 -4.09 -9.74 -4.39
N VAL A 123 -3.60 -10.85 -4.97
CA VAL A 123 -2.30 -11.44 -4.62
C VAL A 123 -1.16 -10.43 -4.83
N LYS A 124 -1.15 -9.72 -5.96
CA LYS A 124 -0.11 -8.72 -6.26
C LYS A 124 -0.16 -7.54 -5.29
N THR A 125 -1.34 -6.95 -5.09
CA THR A 125 -1.49 -5.74 -4.29
C THR A 125 -1.34 -6.02 -2.80
N ASN A 126 -1.96 -7.09 -2.27
CA ASN A 126 -1.80 -7.49 -0.87
C ASN A 126 -0.37 -8.00 -0.60
N GLY A 127 0.24 -8.72 -1.54
CA GLY A 127 1.63 -9.16 -1.44
C GLY A 127 2.61 -7.98 -1.36
N ALA A 128 2.49 -7.02 -2.28
CA ALA A 128 3.32 -5.81 -2.26
C ALA A 128 3.12 -4.97 -0.99
N LEU A 129 1.90 -4.88 -0.46
CA LEU A 129 1.61 -4.18 0.78
C LEU A 129 2.17 -4.92 2.01
N ASN A 130 2.02 -6.25 2.08
CA ASN A 130 2.55 -7.05 3.19
C ASN A 130 4.06 -6.99 3.27
N GLU A 131 4.76 -7.17 2.15
CA GLU A 131 6.23 -7.03 2.12
C GLU A 131 6.68 -5.62 2.51
N TYR A 132 5.89 -4.60 2.14
CA TYR A 132 6.16 -3.24 2.60
C TYR A 132 6.07 -3.17 4.13
N TRP A 133 5.00 -3.69 4.73
CA TRP A 133 4.85 -3.69 6.18
C TRP A 133 5.92 -4.52 6.89
N GLU A 134 6.29 -5.67 6.34
CA GLU A 134 7.41 -6.49 6.82
C GLU A 134 8.73 -5.70 6.81
N SER A 135 9.00 -4.95 5.73
CA SER A 135 10.17 -4.07 5.66
C SER A 135 10.15 -2.92 6.67
N GLN A 136 8.98 -2.58 7.22
CA GLN A 136 8.82 -1.60 8.30
C GLN A 136 8.79 -2.26 9.69
N GLY A 137 9.00 -3.58 9.78
CA GLY A 137 9.07 -4.33 11.05
C GLY A 137 7.77 -4.96 11.51
N ALA A 138 6.73 -5.02 10.68
CA ALA A 138 5.52 -5.78 10.99
C ALA A 138 5.81 -7.29 10.98
N THR A 139 5.15 -8.03 11.87
CA THR A 139 5.17 -9.50 11.92
C THR A 139 3.77 -10.05 11.67
N ALA A 140 3.70 -11.24 11.09
CA ALA A 140 2.45 -11.92 10.72
C ALA A 140 1.81 -12.66 11.89
#